data_AF-A0A2W7TR14-F1
#
_entry.id   AF-A0A2W7TR14-F1
#
_cell.length_a   1.000
_cell.length_b   1.000
_cell.length_c   1.000
_cell.angle_alpha   90.00
_cell.angle_beta   90.00
_cell.angle_gamma   90.00
#
_symmetry.space_group_name_H-M   'P 1'
#
loop_
_entity.id
_entity.type
_entity.pdbx_description
1 polymer ?
#
loop_
_entity_poly.entity_id
_entity_poly.type
_entity_poly.pdbx_seq_one_letter_code
_entity_poly.pdbx_strand_id
1 'polypeptide(L)' 'MKTPQKNKNLLYEYAAFGSELIITLAIAVYVGWWIDNRLHVKIPLLVWILPLLVIIALIVKVIKDTSKK' A
#
# COMPACT_ATOMS: atom_id res chain seq x y z
N MET A 1 -6.65 -24.76 -30.60
CA MET A 1 -7.73 -24.63 -29.58
C MET A 1 -7.26 -23.65 -28.51
N LYS A 2 -7.93 -22.50 -28.35
CA LYS A 2 -7.62 -21.53 -27.27
C LYS A 2 -8.47 -21.90 -26.04
N THR A 3 -7.83 -22.32 -24.96
CA THR A 3 -8.52 -22.70 -23.71
C THR A 3 -8.96 -21.47 -22.92
N PRO A 4 -10.06 -21.55 -22.15
CA PRO A 4 -10.58 -20.43 -21.37
C PRO A 4 -9.80 -20.31 -20.03
N GLN A 5 -8.54 -19.87 -20.10
CA GLN A 5 -7.67 -19.68 -18.93
C GLN A 5 -7.51 -18.18 -18.57
N LYS A 6 -8.54 -17.35 -18.79
CA LYS A 6 -8.44 -15.89 -18.57
C LYS A 6 -8.89 -15.45 -17.16
N ASN A 7 -9.84 -16.16 -16.54
CA ASN A 7 -10.49 -15.71 -15.29
C ASN A 7 -9.68 -15.99 -14.01
N LYS A 8 -8.92 -17.09 -13.94
CA LYS A 8 -8.10 -17.39 -12.75
C LYS A 8 -7.00 -16.35 -12.55
N ASN A 9 -6.44 -15.84 -13.64
CA ASN A 9 -5.34 -14.86 -13.61
C ASN A 9 -5.77 -13.52 -13.02
N LEU A 10 -7.01 -13.07 -13.27
CA LEU A 10 -7.51 -11.82 -12.72
C LEU A 10 -7.58 -11.86 -11.19
N LEU A 11 -8.05 -12.97 -10.60
CA LEU A 11 -8.11 -13.10 -9.14
C LEU A 11 -6.73 -13.04 -8.50
N TYR A 12 -5.74 -13.71 -9.09
CA TYR A 12 -4.34 -13.64 -8.62
C TYR A 12 -3.74 -12.24 -8.81
N GLU A 13 -4.08 -11.55 -9.90
CA GLU A 13 -3.64 -10.19 -10.16
C GLU A 13 -4.19 -9.21 -9.12
N TYR A 14 -5.50 -9.26 -8.81
CA TYR A 14 -6.09 -8.47 -7.73
C TYR A 14 -5.53 -8.85 -6.34
N ALA A 15 -5.29 -10.13 -6.09
CA ALA A 15 -4.68 -10.59 -4.84
C ALA A 15 -3.24 -10.08 -4.70
N ALA A 16 -2.46 -10.05 -5.80
CA ALA A 16 -1.12 -9.50 -5.83
C ALA A 16 -1.15 -8.00 -5.48
N PHE A 17 -1.99 -7.21 -6.16
CA PHE A 17 -2.15 -5.79 -5.83
C PHE A 17 -2.60 -5.55 -4.38
N GLY A 18 -3.57 -6.33 -3.89
CA GLY A 18 -4.02 -6.26 -2.49
C GLY A 18 -2.90 -6.59 -1.52
N SER A 19 -2.09 -7.61 -1.82
CA SER A 19 -0.95 -8.00 -0.98
C SER A 19 0.16 -6.94 -0.98
N GLU A 20 0.45 -6.30 -2.12
CA GLU A 20 1.41 -5.20 -2.20
C GLU A 20 0.98 -4.03 -1.31
N LEU A 21 -0.32 -3.69 -1.32
CA LEU A 21 -0.87 -2.66 -0.44
C LEU A 21 -0.74 -3.04 1.03
N ILE A 22 -1.11 -4.26 1.40
CA ILE A 22 -1.02 -4.74 2.79
C ILE A 22 0.44 -4.74 3.26
N ILE A 23 1.37 -5.25 2.45
CA ILE A 23 2.80 -5.29 2.78
C ILE A 23 3.35 -3.87 2.93
N THR A 24 3.00 -2.96 2.02
CA THR A 24 3.45 -1.56 2.07
C THR A 24 2.96 -0.88 3.35
N LEU A 25 1.69 -1.08 3.71
CA LEU A 25 1.11 -0.52 4.93
C LEU A 25 1.72 -1.13 6.19
N ALA A 26 1.93 -2.46 6.21
CA ALA A 26 2.59 -3.14 7.33
C ALA A 26 4.02 -2.61 7.55
N ILE A 27 4.78 -2.41 6.47
CA ILE A 27 6.12 -1.82 6.52
C ILE A 27 6.04 -0.37 7.02
N ALA A 28 5.10 0.44 6.52
CA ALA A 28 4.95 1.83 6.95
C ALA A 28 4.65 1.96 8.45
N VAL A 29 3.76 1.10 8.96
CA VAL A 29 3.43 1.02 10.40
C VAL A 29 4.64 0.56 11.21
N TYR A 30 5.35 -0.48 10.77
CA TYR A 30 6.52 -1.00 11.48
C TYR A 30 7.65 0.02 11.54
N VAL A 31 7.94 0.68 10.41
CA VAL A 31 8.93 1.76 10.34
C VAL A 31 8.52 2.93 11.22
N GLY A 32 7.25 3.33 11.20
CA GLY A 32 6.72 4.38 12.07
C GLY A 32 6.91 4.06 13.54
N TRP A 33 6.59 2.82 13.94
CA TRP A 33 6.75 2.36 15.32
C TRP A 33 8.22 2.35 15.73
N TRP A 34 9.10 1.84 14.87
CA TRP A 34 10.53 1.80 15.15
C TRP A 34 11.12 3.21 15.32
N ILE A 35 10.72 4.17 14.48
CA ILE A 35 11.21 5.55 14.57
C ILE A 35 10.60 6.26 15.79
N ASP A 36 9.29 6.13 16.03
CA ASP A 36 8.61 6.74 17.19
C ASP A 36 9.24 6.27 18.50
N ASN A 37 9.55 4.96 18.59
CA ASN A 37 10.21 4.39 19.77
C ASN A 37 11.66 4.88 19.90
N ARG A 38 12.39 5.04 18.80
CA ARG A 38 13.77 5.54 18.80
C ARG A 38 13.86 7.00 19.21
N LEU A 39 12.89 7.81 18.80
CA LEU A 39 12.79 9.24 19.12
C LEU A 39 12.19 9.50 20.50
N HIS A 40 11.83 8.45 21.27
CA HIS A 40 11.17 8.54 22.57
C HIS A 40 9.94 9.47 22.55
N VAL A 41 9.23 9.49 21.42
CA VAL A 41 8.06 10.34 21.25
C VAL A 41 6.95 9.76 22.12
N LYS A 42 6.40 10.55 23.03
CA LYS A 42 5.29 10.11 23.90
C LYS A 42 4.01 9.79 23.13
N ILE A 43 3.92 10.25 21.88
CA ILE A 43 2.76 10.13 21.01
C ILE A 43 3.23 9.40 19.74
N PRO A 44 2.61 8.27 19.36
CA PRO A 44 3.00 7.47 18.20
C PRO A 44 2.56 8.15 16.88
N LEU A 45 3.20 9.26 16.55
CA LEU A 45 2.84 10.13 15.43
C LEU A 45 3.19 9.50 14.08
N LEU A 46 4.38 8.91 13.94
CA LEU A 46 4.83 8.35 12.67
C LEU A 46 4.09 7.07 12.30
N VAL A 47 3.69 6.26 13.30
CA VAL A 47 2.80 5.11 13.11
C VAL A 47 1.51 5.51 12.42
N TRP A 48 1.00 6.72 12.63
CA TRP A 48 -0.24 7.21 12.03
C TRP A 48 0.00 7.97 10.72
N ILE A 49 1.00 8.86 10.71
CA ILE A 49 1.28 9.74 9.57
C ILE A 49 1.81 8.95 8.38
N LEU A 50 2.69 7.97 8.58
CA LEU A 50 3.29 7.19 7.49
C LEU A 50 2.26 6.39 6.67
N PRO A 51 1.39 5.56 7.27
CA PRO A 51 0.38 4.84 6.49
C PRO A 51 -0.63 5.81 5.84
N LEU A 52 -0.95 6.94 6.48
CA LEU A 52 -1.80 7.95 5.85
C LEU A 52 -1.14 8.54 4.59
N LEU A 53 0.16 8.84 4.65
CA LEU A 53 0.94 9.34 3.52
C LEU A 53 1.00 8.31 2.39
N VAL A 54 1.17 7.02 2.70
CA VAL A 54 1.10 5.93 1.71
C VAL A 54 -0.24 5.93 0.99
N ILE A 55 -1.35 6.04 1.71
CA ILE A 55 -2.70 6.08 1.11
C ILE A 55 -2.85 7.30 0.19
N ILE A 56 -2.43 8.49 0.65
CA ILE A 56 -2.47 9.72 -0.17
C ILE A 56 -1.64 9.55 -1.44
N ALA A 57 -0.43 9.02 -1.32
CA ALA A 57 0.46 8.80 -2.46
C ALA A 57 -0.16 7.84 -3.49
N LEU A 58 -0.81 6.76 -3.02
CA LEU A 58 -1.54 5.82 -3.88
C LEU A 58 -2.72 6.48 -4.59
N ILE A 59 -3.51 7.29 -3.88
CA ILE A 59 -4.63 8.02 -4.48
C ILE A 59 -4.12 8.98 -5.55
N VAL A 60 -3.09 9.78 -5.24
CA VAL A 60 -2.47 10.71 -6.20
C VAL A 60 -1.92 9.95 -7.42
N LYS A 61 -1.29 8.79 -7.20
CA LYS A 61 -0.79 7.93 -8.27
C LYS A 61 -1.92 7.43 -9.15
N VAL A 62 -2.98 6.88 -8.57
CA VAL A 62 -4.17 6.41 -9.30
C VAL A 62 -4.81 7.53 -10.12
N ILE A 63 -4.95 8.74 -9.54
CA ILE A 63 -5.47 9.91 -10.26
C ILE A 63 -4.57 10.26 -11.44
N LYS A 64 -3.25 10.34 -11.25
CA LYS A 64 -2.28 10.64 -12.32
C LYS A 64 -2.29 9.58 -13.43
N ASP A 65 -2.33 8.30 -13.06
CA ASP A 65 -2.33 7.17 -13.99
C ASP A 65 -3.65 7.12 -14.79
N THR A 66 -4.76 7.52 -14.17
CA THR A 66 -6.08 7.61 -14.83
C THR A 66 -6.21 8.87 -15.69
N SER A 67 -5.61 9.99 -15.29
CA SER A 67 -5.67 11.27 -16.00
C SER A 67 -4.75 11.36 -17.23
N LYS A 68 -3.78 10.45 -17.37
CA LYS A 68 -2.91 10.35 -18.55
C LYS A 68 -3.53 9.56 -19.71
N LYS A 69 -4.84 9.38 -19.71
CA LYS A 69 -5.60 8.64 -20.72
C LYS A 69 -6.51 9.55 -21.53
#